data_AF-A0A6J8BCB9-F1
#
_entry.id   AF-A0A6J8BCB9-F1
#
_cell.length_a   1.000
_cell.length_b   1.000
_cell.length_c   1.000
_cell.angle_alpha   90.00
_cell.angle_beta   90.00
_cell.angle_gamma   90.00
#
_symmetry.space_group_name_H-M   'P 1'
#
loop_
_entity.id
_entity.type
_entity.pdbx_description
1 polymer ?
#
loop_
_entity_poly.entity_id
_entity_poly.type
_entity_poly.pdbx_seq_one_letter_code
_entity_poly.pdbx_strand_id
1 'polypeptide(L)'
;MYRILTQCGAQVRTSLEGIDYFVAEGGRAIRTIIDILNELDQTRDEERLMLVHIAANSEEGDHCLMYALSDSIHPQFAHPCQHQHNSVCVSCEQLKDATFSIQKLVECTNIVGENEKLNDMSFKIKQSIQSINNLKRHIVRCKNQDKAKSKLFETICQDEVFLVSDWSMKYLPRKYREDQSDWFAKRGLPWHITMAFRKSDEVIESLGFVHIFQIQIAQDSLTTAAIIIDVINCIQTMKGSDLSFHLWSDNAGCYKSSE
;
A
#
# COMPACT_ATOMS: atom_id res chain seq x y z
N MET A 1 19.31 14.04 3.10
CA MET A 1 18.87 12.97 2.19
C MET A 1 19.46 11.62 2.58
N TYR A 2 20.79 11.41 2.47
CA TYR A 2 21.44 10.13 2.73
C TYR A 2 21.12 9.51 4.11
N ARG A 3 20.98 10.32 5.18
CA ARG A 3 20.52 9.84 6.50
C ARG A 3 19.05 9.39 6.58
N ILE A 4 18.15 9.92 5.75
CA ILE A 4 16.73 9.49 5.69
C ILE A 4 16.65 8.14 4.96
N LEU A 5 17.45 8.02 3.90
CA LEU A 5 17.55 6.82 3.08
C LEU A 5 18.14 5.61 3.83
N THR A 6 18.92 5.82 4.90
CA THR A 6 19.53 4.75 5.72
C THR A 6 18.66 4.25 6.89
N GLN A 7 17.61 4.98 7.28
CA GLN A 7 16.78 4.64 8.45
C GLN A 7 15.60 3.71 8.11
N CYS A 8 15.34 3.47 6.82
CA CYS A 8 14.27 2.59 6.35
C CYS A 8 14.84 1.48 5.47
N GLY A 9 14.95 0.26 6.00
CA GLY A 9 15.43 -0.90 5.24
C GLY A 9 14.67 -1.07 3.91
N ALA A 10 15.42 -1.40 2.85
CA ALA A 10 14.86 -1.70 1.55
C ALA A 10 13.99 -2.96 1.62
N GLN A 11 12.70 -2.83 1.29
CA GLN A 11 11.93 -4.00 0.88
C GLN A 11 12.27 -4.18 -0.60
N VAL A 12 13.03 -5.23 -0.92
CA VAL A 12 13.23 -5.66 -2.30
C VAL A 12 11.90 -6.24 -2.76
N ARG A 13 11.06 -5.43 -3.40
CA ARG A 13 9.90 -5.92 -4.13
C ARG A 13 10.28 -6.04 -5.59
N THR A 14 9.99 -7.19 -6.17
CA THR A 14 10.19 -7.40 -7.61
C THR A 14 9.18 -6.55 -8.38
N SER A 15 9.51 -6.13 -9.60
CA SER A 15 8.69 -5.22 -10.42
C SER A 15 7.29 -5.73 -10.78
N LEU A 16 6.93 -6.94 -10.35
CA LEU A 16 5.60 -7.54 -10.48
C LEU A 16 4.63 -7.06 -9.39
N GLU A 17 5.12 -6.43 -8.32
CA GLU A 17 4.34 -6.00 -7.16
C GLU A 17 4.05 -4.49 -7.20
N GLY A 18 3.20 -4.06 -8.15
CA GLY A 18 2.70 -2.68 -8.21
C GLY A 18 1.82 -2.30 -7.00
N ILE A 19 1.57 -1.00 -6.83
CA ILE A 19 0.79 -0.42 -5.70
C ILE A 19 -0.60 -1.06 -5.56
N ASP A 20 -1.26 -1.40 -6.68
CA ASP A 20 -2.61 -1.97 -6.71
C ASP A 20 -2.66 -3.51 -6.60
N TYR A 21 -1.52 -4.16 -6.42
CA TYR A 21 -1.44 -5.62 -6.47
C TYR A 21 -2.25 -6.29 -5.35
N PHE A 22 -2.17 -5.79 -4.12
CA PHE A 22 -2.91 -6.39 -3.00
C PHE A 22 -4.42 -6.29 -3.16
N VAL A 23 -4.91 -5.17 -3.69
CA VAL A 23 -6.35 -4.98 -3.94
C VAL A 23 -6.81 -5.92 -5.06
N ALA A 24 -6.07 -5.95 -6.17
CA ALA A 24 -6.40 -6.83 -7.30
C ALA A 24 -6.29 -8.32 -6.93
N GLU A 25 -5.24 -8.71 -6.20
CA GLU A 25 -5.06 -10.07 -5.68
C GLU A 25 -6.13 -10.46 -4.69
N GLY A 26 -6.41 -9.61 -3.70
CA GLY A 26 -7.44 -9.89 -2.70
C GLY A 26 -8.82 -10.03 -3.35
N GLY A 27 -9.14 -9.16 -4.32
CA GLY A 27 -10.37 -9.28 -5.12
C GLY A 27 -10.41 -10.53 -6.01
N ARG A 28 -9.27 -11.00 -6.54
CA ARG A 28 -9.20 -12.32 -7.22
C ARG A 28 -9.38 -13.48 -6.24
N ALA A 29 -8.73 -13.42 -5.08
CA ALA A 29 -8.81 -14.44 -4.04
C ALA A 29 -10.23 -14.64 -3.51
N ILE A 30 -10.98 -13.56 -3.30
CA ILE A 30 -12.39 -13.62 -2.89
C ILE A 30 -13.23 -14.34 -3.95
N ARG A 31 -13.08 -13.98 -5.23
CA ARG A 31 -13.78 -14.66 -6.34
C ARG A 31 -13.44 -16.15 -6.41
N THR A 32 -12.15 -16.50 -6.31
CA THR A 32 -11.70 -17.90 -6.26
C THR A 32 -12.37 -18.68 -5.13
N ILE A 33 -12.50 -18.09 -3.94
CA ILE A 33 -13.18 -18.71 -2.80
C ILE A 33 -14.66 -18.94 -3.10
N ILE A 34 -15.32 -17.97 -3.72
CA ILE A 34 -16.75 -18.05 -4.07
C ILE A 34 -17.00 -19.10 -5.15
N ASP A 35 -16.14 -19.17 -6.17
CA ASP A 35 -16.20 -20.21 -7.20
C ASP A 35 -16.11 -21.62 -6.59
N ILE A 36 -15.17 -21.81 -5.66
CA ILE A 36 -15.01 -23.09 -4.95
C ILE A 36 -16.23 -23.37 -4.04
N LEU A 37 -16.77 -22.36 -3.36
CA LEU A 37 -17.98 -22.51 -2.55
C LEU A 37 -19.18 -22.93 -3.40
N ASN A 38 -19.33 -22.36 -4.59
CA ASN A 38 -20.39 -22.72 -5.54
C ASN A 38 -20.20 -24.16 -6.06
N GLU A 39 -18.97 -24.60 -6.34
CA GLU A 39 -18.68 -26.00 -6.68
C GLU A 39 -19.03 -26.98 -5.55
N LEU A 40 -19.00 -26.52 -4.30
CA LEU A 40 -19.32 -27.31 -3.10
C LEU A 40 -20.76 -27.14 -2.59
N ASP A 41 -21.62 -26.44 -3.34
CA ASP A 41 -23.01 -26.12 -2.97
C ASP A 41 -23.13 -25.36 -1.62
N GLN A 42 -22.16 -24.48 -1.35
CA GLN A 42 -22.05 -23.65 -0.15
C GLN A 42 -22.18 -22.16 -0.50
N THR A 43 -23.29 -21.74 -1.11
CA THR A 43 -23.46 -20.37 -1.61
C THR A 43 -23.25 -19.30 -0.52
N ARG A 44 -22.50 -18.25 -0.86
CA ARG A 44 -22.26 -17.05 -0.04
C ARG A 44 -22.31 -15.80 -0.94
N ASP A 45 -22.68 -14.66 -0.36
CA ASP A 45 -22.82 -13.37 -1.05
C ASP A 45 -21.45 -12.69 -1.25
N GLU A 46 -21.11 -12.31 -2.48
CA GLU A 46 -19.80 -11.74 -2.82
C GLU A 46 -19.54 -10.38 -2.17
N GLU A 47 -20.58 -9.53 -2.09
CA GLU A 47 -20.43 -8.15 -1.57
C GLU A 47 -20.05 -8.13 -0.09
N ARG A 48 -20.52 -9.11 0.67
CA ARG A 48 -20.26 -9.23 2.12
C ARG A 48 -18.83 -9.64 2.44
N LEU A 49 -18.12 -10.23 1.48
CA LEU A 49 -16.75 -10.74 1.65
C LEU A 49 -15.68 -9.67 1.34
N MET A 50 -16.04 -8.54 0.71
CA MET A 50 -15.08 -7.53 0.23
C MET A 50 -14.81 -6.36 1.20
N LEU A 51 -15.55 -6.21 2.29
CA LEU A 51 -15.44 -5.05 3.16
C LEU A 51 -14.53 -5.32 4.37
N VAL A 52 -13.29 -4.85 4.29
CA VAL A 52 -12.43 -4.70 5.48
C VAL A 52 -12.79 -3.39 6.17
N HIS A 53 -13.56 -3.48 7.25
CA HIS A 53 -13.89 -2.30 8.05
C HIS A 53 -12.71 -1.95 8.94
N ILE A 54 -12.20 -0.72 8.84
CA ILE A 54 -11.12 -0.22 9.70
C ILE A 54 -11.51 1.16 10.20
N ALA A 55 -11.41 1.34 11.51
CA ALA A 55 -11.55 2.60 12.22
C ALA A 55 -10.30 2.87 13.06
N ALA A 56 -10.13 4.12 13.51
CA ALA A 56 -9.02 4.45 14.41
C ALA A 56 -9.07 3.61 15.69
N ASN A 57 -10.26 3.54 16.29
CA ASN A 57 -10.59 2.74 17.48
C ASN A 57 -11.86 1.94 17.18
N SER A 58 -11.93 0.69 17.62
CA SER A 58 -13.12 -0.17 17.45
C SER A 58 -13.17 -1.21 18.55
N GLU A 59 -14.35 -1.59 19.00
CA GLU A 59 -14.51 -2.71 19.93
C GLU A 59 -14.35 -4.07 19.24
N GLU A 60 -14.31 -4.10 17.90
CA GLU A 60 -13.90 -5.26 17.11
C GLU A 60 -12.39 -5.20 16.85
N GLY A 61 -11.65 -6.21 17.30
CA GLY A 61 -10.19 -6.25 17.16
C GLY A 61 -9.71 -6.11 15.71
N ASP A 62 -10.39 -6.76 14.77
CA ASP A 62 -10.06 -6.71 13.34
C ASP A 62 -10.34 -5.35 12.68
N HIS A 63 -11.07 -4.47 13.36
CA HIS A 63 -11.39 -3.13 12.86
C HIS A 63 -10.56 -2.04 13.53
N CYS A 64 -9.95 -2.34 14.69
CA CYS A 64 -9.23 -1.36 15.49
C CYS A 64 -7.81 -1.17 14.95
N LEU A 65 -7.57 -0.03 14.30
CA LEU A 65 -6.25 0.29 13.75
C LEU A 65 -5.16 0.34 14.84
N MET A 66 -5.45 0.93 16.00
CA MET A 66 -4.49 0.98 17.11
C MET A 66 -4.12 -0.41 17.61
N TYR A 67 -5.11 -1.29 17.75
CA TYR A 67 -4.87 -2.68 18.15
C TYR A 67 -4.06 -3.45 17.11
N ALA A 68 -4.44 -3.35 15.84
CA ALA A 68 -3.78 -4.05 14.74
C ALA A 68 -2.30 -3.63 14.53
N LEU A 69 -1.93 -2.41 14.93
CA LEU A 69 -0.57 -1.88 14.80
C LEU A 69 0.25 -1.96 16.10
N SER A 70 -0.37 -2.27 17.23
CA SER A 70 0.33 -2.33 18.52
C SER A 70 1.25 -3.55 18.56
N ASP A 71 2.54 -3.31 18.80
CA ASP A 71 3.52 -4.39 18.97
C ASP A 71 3.46 -4.95 20.41
N SER A 72 3.24 -6.25 20.56
CA SER A 72 3.18 -6.91 21.87
C SER A 72 4.57 -7.26 22.44
N ILE A 73 5.62 -7.19 21.62
CA ILE A 73 6.99 -7.57 21.96
C ILE A 73 7.82 -6.32 22.30
N HIS A 74 7.59 -5.22 21.59
CA HIS A 74 8.35 -3.98 21.71
C HIS A 74 7.50 -2.86 22.33
N PRO A 75 7.64 -2.56 23.65
CA PRO A 75 6.82 -1.58 24.34
C PRO A 75 6.84 -0.18 23.74
N GLN A 76 7.95 0.20 23.09
CA GLN A 76 8.08 1.49 22.40
C GLN A 76 7.21 1.62 21.14
N PHE A 77 6.75 0.49 20.59
CA PHE A 77 5.82 0.42 19.46
C PHE A 77 4.44 -0.13 19.89
N ALA A 78 4.25 -0.39 21.18
CA ALA A 78 2.97 -0.78 21.74
C ALA A 78 2.06 0.45 21.88
N HIS A 79 0.80 0.31 21.49
CA HIS A 79 -0.21 1.33 21.74
C HIS A 79 -1.45 0.69 22.37
N PRO A 80 -1.54 0.68 23.72
CA PRO A 80 -2.65 0.03 24.40
C PRO A 80 -3.96 0.76 24.12
N CYS A 81 -5.00 -0.01 23.81
CA CYS A 81 -6.34 0.52 23.62
C CYS A 81 -6.99 0.81 24.99
N GLN A 82 -7.78 1.88 25.05
CA GLN A 82 -8.61 2.23 26.23
C GLN A 82 -9.98 1.55 26.21
N HIS A 83 -10.19 0.59 25.31
CA HIS A 83 -11.41 -0.18 25.11
C HIS A 83 -11.08 -1.67 25.01
N GLN A 84 -12.10 -2.52 25.17
CA GLN A 84 -11.97 -3.97 25.01
C GLN A 84 -12.37 -4.41 23.61
N HIS A 85 -11.77 -5.49 23.13
CA HIS A 85 -12.00 -6.04 21.80
C HIS A 85 -12.94 -7.25 21.83
N ASN A 86 -14.10 -7.09 22.47
CA ASN A 86 -15.04 -8.19 22.70
C ASN A 86 -16.17 -8.24 21.65
N SER A 87 -16.26 -7.23 20.80
CA SER A 87 -17.29 -7.13 19.77
C SER A 87 -16.86 -7.89 18.52
N VAL A 88 -17.86 -8.37 17.78
CA VAL A 88 -17.66 -9.23 16.62
C VAL A 88 -18.46 -8.67 15.45
N CYS A 89 -17.79 -8.46 14.32
CA CYS A 89 -18.44 -8.00 13.10
C CYS A 89 -19.01 -9.17 12.32
N VAL A 90 -20.34 -9.21 12.17
CA VAL A 90 -21.06 -10.26 11.44
C VAL A 90 -20.54 -10.43 10.00
N SER A 91 -20.21 -9.34 9.30
CA SER A 91 -19.68 -9.41 7.92
C SER A 91 -18.27 -10.00 7.88
N CYS A 92 -17.39 -9.60 8.80
CA CYS A 92 -16.02 -10.10 8.86
C CYS A 92 -15.95 -11.56 9.32
N GLU A 93 -16.84 -11.97 10.22
CA GLU A 93 -16.96 -13.37 10.63
C GLU A 93 -17.47 -14.26 9.50
N GLN A 94 -18.40 -13.80 8.66
CA GLN A 94 -18.83 -14.60 7.51
C GLN A 94 -17.66 -14.99 6.59
N LEU A 95 -16.70 -14.08 6.39
CA LEU A 95 -15.47 -14.37 5.65
C LEU A 95 -14.60 -15.39 6.38
N LYS A 96 -14.42 -15.24 7.70
CA LYS A 96 -13.65 -16.20 8.51
C LYS A 96 -14.30 -17.57 8.48
N ASP A 97 -15.60 -17.65 8.77
CA ASP A 97 -16.40 -18.87 8.75
C ASP A 97 -16.35 -19.54 7.37
N ALA A 98 -16.46 -18.78 6.28
CA ALA A 98 -16.32 -19.30 4.93
C ALA A 98 -14.93 -19.91 4.73
N THR A 99 -13.86 -19.16 5.01
CA THR A 99 -12.49 -19.66 4.85
C THR A 99 -12.20 -20.89 5.73
N PHE A 100 -12.67 -20.90 6.97
CA PHE A 100 -12.53 -22.01 7.89
C PHE A 100 -13.33 -23.24 7.46
N SER A 101 -14.59 -23.07 7.07
CA SER A 101 -15.46 -24.15 6.62
C SER A 101 -14.91 -24.82 5.37
N ILE A 102 -14.43 -24.03 4.41
CA ILE A 102 -13.81 -24.54 3.19
C ILE A 102 -12.52 -25.29 3.50
N GLN A 103 -11.65 -24.71 4.34
CA GLN A 103 -10.40 -25.36 4.72
C GLN A 103 -10.66 -26.71 5.40
N LYS A 104 -11.64 -26.76 6.31
CA LYS A 104 -12.06 -27.98 6.99
C LYS A 104 -12.68 -29.01 6.04
N LEU A 105 -13.54 -28.58 5.11
CA LEU A 105 -14.14 -29.45 4.09
C LEU A 105 -13.04 -30.13 3.27
N VAL A 106 -12.08 -29.34 2.78
CA VAL A 106 -10.96 -29.85 1.99
C VAL A 106 -10.08 -30.81 2.79
N GLU A 107 -9.76 -30.49 4.04
CA GLU A 107 -9.00 -31.37 4.93
C GLU A 107 -9.73 -32.70 5.19
N CYS A 108 -11.05 -32.66 5.43
CA CYS A 108 -11.87 -33.87 5.61
C CYS A 108 -11.97 -34.72 4.34
N THR A 109 -12.03 -34.11 3.16
CA THR A 109 -12.08 -34.83 1.88
C THR A 109 -10.73 -35.41 1.45
N ASN A 110 -9.61 -34.82 1.88
CA ASN A 110 -8.25 -35.33 1.62
C ASN A 110 -7.95 -36.65 2.36
N ILE A 111 -8.82 -37.06 3.30
CA ILE A 111 -8.72 -38.36 4.00
C ILE A 111 -9.17 -39.52 3.07
N VAL A 112 -9.87 -39.24 1.95
CA VAL A 112 -10.58 -40.27 1.16
C VAL A 112 -9.89 -40.60 -0.20
N GLY A 113 -8.74 -40.00 -0.52
CA GLY A 113 -7.89 -40.44 -1.65
C GLY A 113 -7.19 -39.30 -2.42
N GLU A 114 -6.16 -39.66 -3.19
CA GLU A 114 -5.39 -38.76 -4.07
C GLU A 114 -6.26 -38.21 -5.22
N ASN A 115 -7.12 -37.25 -4.91
CA ASN A 115 -7.87 -36.51 -5.93
C ASN A 115 -7.10 -35.22 -6.28
N GLU A 116 -6.44 -35.22 -7.45
CA GLU A 116 -5.68 -34.08 -7.97
C GLU A 116 -6.51 -32.78 -7.96
N LYS A 117 -7.81 -32.86 -8.26
CA LYS A 117 -8.73 -31.71 -8.23
C LYS A 117 -8.85 -31.12 -6.82
N LEU A 118 -8.89 -31.98 -5.80
CA LEU A 118 -9.03 -31.56 -4.41
C LEU A 118 -7.75 -30.93 -3.87
N ASN A 119 -6.60 -31.45 -4.27
CA ASN A 119 -5.30 -30.85 -3.97
C ASN A 119 -5.15 -29.46 -4.61
N ASP A 120 -5.58 -29.29 -5.87
CA ASP A 120 -5.60 -27.98 -6.55
C ASP A 120 -6.53 -26.98 -5.85
N MET A 121 -7.75 -27.40 -5.48
CA MET A 121 -8.65 -26.57 -4.67
C MET A 121 -7.99 -26.17 -3.34
N SER A 122 -7.41 -27.12 -2.60
CA SER A 122 -6.71 -26.86 -1.34
C SER A 122 -5.63 -25.80 -1.48
N PHE A 123 -4.82 -25.93 -2.53
CA PHE A 123 -3.76 -24.99 -2.83
C PHE A 123 -4.31 -23.58 -3.13
N LYS A 124 -5.32 -23.48 -4.00
CA LYS A 124 -5.99 -22.22 -4.34
C LYS A 124 -6.61 -21.53 -3.14
N ILE A 125 -7.22 -22.29 -2.22
CA ILE A 125 -7.80 -21.76 -0.98
C ILE A 125 -6.71 -21.18 -0.08
N LYS A 126 -5.64 -21.94 0.17
CA LYS A 126 -4.51 -21.49 1.00
C LYS A 126 -3.89 -20.21 0.44
N GLN A 127 -3.68 -20.15 -0.88
CA GLN A 127 -3.19 -18.95 -1.55
C GLN A 127 -4.17 -17.78 -1.41
N SER A 128 -5.47 -18.03 -1.59
CA SER A 128 -6.51 -17.00 -1.48
C SER A 128 -6.61 -16.41 -0.08
N ILE A 129 -6.57 -17.24 0.97
CA ILE A 129 -6.52 -16.80 2.38
C ILE A 129 -5.28 -15.91 2.61
N GLN A 130 -4.13 -16.30 2.08
CA GLN A 130 -2.91 -15.51 2.21
C GLN A 130 -3.03 -14.15 1.51
N SER A 131 -3.57 -14.11 0.29
CA SER A 131 -3.80 -12.86 -0.46
C SER A 131 -4.81 -11.94 0.24
N ILE A 132 -5.88 -12.48 0.83
CA ILE A 132 -6.85 -11.71 1.62
C ILE A 132 -6.19 -11.12 2.88
N ASN A 133 -5.37 -11.91 3.59
CA ASN A 133 -4.64 -11.41 4.75
C ASN A 133 -3.62 -10.33 4.37
N ASN A 134 -2.94 -10.48 3.23
CA ASN A 134 -2.05 -9.45 2.69
C ASN A 134 -2.82 -8.17 2.33
N LEU A 135 -4.01 -8.29 1.74
CA LEU A 135 -4.90 -7.16 1.49
C LEU A 135 -5.30 -6.46 2.80
N LYS A 136 -5.73 -7.20 3.84
CA LYS A 136 -6.06 -6.62 5.16
C LYS A 136 -4.88 -5.81 5.72
N ARG A 137 -3.68 -6.38 5.74
CA ARG A 137 -2.45 -5.69 6.19
C ARG A 137 -2.15 -4.43 5.36
N HIS A 138 -2.37 -4.50 4.04
CA HIS A 138 -2.19 -3.35 3.17
C HIS A 138 -3.18 -2.22 3.49
N ILE A 139 -4.46 -2.53 3.69
CA ILE A 139 -5.48 -1.53 4.05
C ILE A 139 -5.17 -0.89 5.41
N VAL A 140 -4.79 -1.69 6.43
CA VAL A 140 -4.33 -1.19 7.74
C VAL A 140 -3.19 -0.18 7.57
N ARG A 141 -2.17 -0.53 6.77
CA ARG A 141 -1.03 0.34 6.48
C ARG A 141 -1.45 1.62 5.77
N CYS A 142 -2.31 1.54 4.74
CA CYS A 142 -2.82 2.70 4.02
C CYS A 142 -3.58 3.65 4.96
N LYS A 143 -4.50 3.12 5.78
CA LYS A 143 -5.24 3.93 6.77
C LYS A 143 -4.32 4.63 7.76
N ASN A 144 -3.28 3.96 8.24
CA ASN A 144 -2.30 4.57 9.13
C ASN A 144 -1.48 5.66 8.44
N GLN A 145 -1.05 5.40 7.21
CA GLN A 145 -0.31 6.36 6.38
C GLN A 145 -1.16 7.59 6.07
N ASP A 146 -2.43 7.41 5.70
CA ASP A 146 -3.37 8.50 5.45
C ASP A 146 -3.60 9.35 6.69
N LYS A 147 -3.68 8.73 7.88
CA LYS A 147 -3.77 9.45 9.15
C LYS A 147 -2.52 10.31 9.40
N ALA A 148 -1.33 9.76 9.18
CA ALA A 148 -0.08 10.51 9.33
C ALA A 148 0.02 11.67 8.34
N LYS A 149 -0.36 11.44 7.08
CA LYS A 149 -0.39 12.46 6.03
C LYS A 149 -1.38 13.57 6.35
N SER A 150 -2.59 13.22 6.78
CA SER A 150 -3.63 14.21 7.15
C SER A 150 -3.17 15.07 8.32
N LYS A 151 -2.61 14.44 9.37
CA LYS A 151 -2.05 15.15 10.52
C LYS A 151 -0.94 16.12 10.09
N LEU A 152 -0.06 15.71 9.18
CA LEU A 152 0.99 16.59 8.68
C LEU A 152 0.41 17.83 7.98
N PHE A 153 -0.61 17.67 7.12
CA PHE A 153 -1.27 18.81 6.49
C PHE A 153 -1.99 19.72 7.48
N GLU A 154 -2.52 19.19 8.58
CA GLU A 154 -3.15 19.98 9.64
C GLU A 154 -2.13 20.78 10.47
N THR A 155 -0.92 20.25 10.65
CA THR A 155 0.10 20.83 11.55
C THR A 155 1.24 21.57 10.84
N ILE A 156 1.31 21.52 9.51
CA ILE A 156 2.42 22.12 8.75
C ILE A 156 2.52 23.63 9.00
N CYS A 157 3.72 24.09 9.35
CA CYS A 157 4.02 25.49 9.61
C CYS A 157 4.44 26.25 8.34
N GLN A 158 4.54 27.58 8.43
CA GLN A 158 4.92 28.45 7.30
C GLN A 158 6.35 28.23 6.79
N ASP A 159 7.25 27.73 7.65
CA ASP A 159 8.64 27.43 7.34
C ASP A 159 8.86 25.95 7.00
N GLU A 160 7.77 25.17 6.88
CA GLU A 160 7.80 23.77 6.53
C GLU A 160 7.23 23.54 5.11
N VAL A 161 7.83 22.59 4.41
CA VAL A 161 7.41 22.18 3.06
C VAL A 161 7.23 20.67 3.03
N PHE A 162 6.05 20.24 2.59
CA PHE A 162 5.74 18.83 2.40
C PHE A 162 5.90 18.44 0.93
N LEU A 163 6.85 17.57 0.65
CA LEU A 163 7.14 17.03 -0.67
C LEU A 163 6.47 15.67 -0.82
N VAL A 164 5.66 15.50 -1.86
CA VAL A 164 5.16 14.21 -2.34
C VAL A 164 5.84 13.92 -3.67
N SER A 165 6.67 12.89 -3.70
CA SER A 165 7.49 12.55 -4.85
C SER A 165 7.18 11.16 -5.38
N ASP A 166 7.10 11.02 -6.70
CA ASP A 166 6.96 9.72 -7.34
C ASP A 166 7.70 9.63 -8.67
N TRP A 167 8.20 8.43 -8.99
CA TRP A 167 8.65 8.11 -10.33
C TRP A 167 7.43 7.73 -11.15
N SER A 168 7.11 8.54 -12.15
CA SER A 168 5.93 8.25 -12.97
C SER A 168 6.24 7.18 -14.03
N MET A 169 5.18 6.53 -14.50
CA MET A 169 5.26 5.59 -15.61
C MET A 169 5.88 6.27 -16.83
N LYS A 170 6.85 5.63 -17.47
CA LYS A 170 7.62 6.22 -18.57
C LYS A 170 6.72 6.87 -19.63
N TYR A 171 6.99 8.14 -19.91
CA TYR A 171 6.22 8.94 -20.84
C TYR A 171 6.50 8.50 -22.29
N LEU A 172 5.44 8.25 -23.07
CA LEU A 172 5.54 8.01 -24.52
C LEU A 172 4.92 9.19 -25.28
N PRO A 173 5.74 10.05 -25.94
CA PRO A 173 5.26 11.27 -26.61
C PRO A 173 4.26 11.06 -27.76
N ARG A 174 3.95 9.82 -28.15
CA ARG A 174 3.24 9.49 -29.40
C ARG A 174 1.85 8.86 -29.25
N LYS A 175 1.39 8.50 -28.06
CA LYS A 175 0.05 7.91 -27.88
C LYS A 175 -0.81 8.79 -26.97
N TYR A 176 -1.96 9.23 -27.49
CA TYR A 176 -2.96 10.02 -26.75
C TYR A 176 -3.72 9.18 -25.69
N ARG A 177 -3.88 7.87 -25.94
CA ARG A 177 -4.40 6.87 -24.98
C ARG A 177 -3.74 5.51 -25.23
N GLU A 178 -3.60 4.71 -24.19
CA GLU A 178 -3.00 3.38 -24.25
C GLU A 178 -3.86 2.39 -23.44
N ASP A 179 -4.10 1.20 -23.98
CA ASP A 179 -4.78 0.14 -23.24
C ASP A 179 -3.90 -0.39 -22.10
N GLN A 180 -4.53 -0.83 -21.01
CA GLN A 180 -3.84 -1.36 -19.83
C GLN A 180 -3.00 -2.63 -20.13
N SER A 181 -3.28 -3.33 -21.22
CA SER A 181 -2.46 -4.48 -21.69
C SER A 181 -1.16 -4.05 -22.37
N ASP A 182 -1.11 -2.85 -22.95
CA ASP A 182 0.12 -2.32 -23.57
C ASP A 182 1.13 -1.86 -22.50
N TRP A 183 0.72 -1.81 -21.22
CA TRP A 183 1.30 -1.04 -20.11
C TRP A 183 2.66 -1.55 -19.60
N PHE A 184 3.01 -2.82 -19.85
CA PHE A 184 4.21 -3.44 -19.29
C PHE A 184 5.45 -3.28 -20.21
N ALA A 185 6.58 -2.85 -19.62
CA ALA A 185 7.92 -2.81 -20.26
C ALA A 185 8.16 -1.77 -21.40
N LYS A 186 7.60 -0.55 -21.30
CA LYS A 186 7.77 0.49 -22.34
C LYS A 186 9.15 1.15 -22.39
N ARG A 187 9.61 1.44 -23.62
CA ARG A 187 10.75 2.32 -23.95
C ARG A 187 10.34 3.81 -23.96
N GLY A 188 9.72 4.29 -22.87
CA GLY A 188 9.38 5.70 -22.73
C GLY A 188 10.48 6.53 -22.05
N LEU A 189 10.30 7.85 -22.03
CA LEU A 189 11.17 8.75 -21.29
C LEU A 189 10.91 8.59 -19.79
N PRO A 190 11.93 8.28 -18.98
CA PRO A 190 11.78 8.30 -17.54
C PRO A 190 11.56 9.75 -17.09
N TRP A 191 10.67 9.92 -16.13
CA TRP A 191 10.35 11.21 -15.56
C TRP A 191 9.90 11.06 -14.12
N HIS A 192 10.18 12.11 -13.36
CA HIS A 192 9.89 12.18 -11.92
C HIS A 192 9.03 13.40 -11.65
N ILE A 193 8.10 13.26 -10.71
CA ILE A 193 7.20 14.35 -10.30
C ILE A 193 7.39 14.57 -8.80
N THR A 194 7.53 15.82 -8.41
CA THR A 194 7.44 16.24 -7.01
C THR A 194 6.41 17.33 -6.86
N MET A 195 5.42 17.10 -5.99
CA MET A 195 4.48 18.11 -5.55
C MET A 195 4.94 18.64 -4.20
N ALA A 196 5.23 19.93 -4.13
CA ALA A 196 5.55 20.63 -2.89
C ALA A 196 4.31 21.36 -2.37
N PHE A 197 3.99 21.16 -1.09
CA PHE A 197 2.90 21.83 -0.38
C PHE A 197 3.47 22.68 0.74
N ARG A 198 2.99 23.91 0.87
CA ARG A 198 3.41 24.85 1.91
C ARG A 198 2.22 25.66 2.40
N LYS A 199 2.21 26.01 3.69
CA LYS A 199 1.23 26.94 4.25
C LYS A 199 1.67 28.40 4.02
N SER A 200 0.81 29.21 3.42
CA SER A 200 0.96 30.65 3.28
C SER A 200 -0.37 31.33 3.62
N ASP A 201 -0.38 32.24 4.60
CA ASP A 201 -1.57 32.98 5.03
C ASP A 201 -2.81 32.09 5.29
N GLU A 202 -2.62 31.01 6.04
CA GLU A 202 -3.65 29.99 6.34
C GLU A 202 -4.18 29.18 5.15
N VAL A 203 -3.61 29.36 3.96
CA VAL A 203 -3.92 28.58 2.75
C VAL A 203 -2.76 27.65 2.42
N ILE A 204 -3.08 26.44 1.95
CA ILE A 204 -2.08 25.52 1.40
C ILE A 204 -1.83 25.88 -0.07
N GLU A 205 -0.63 26.33 -0.37
CA GLU A 205 -0.13 26.50 -1.74
C GLU A 205 0.54 25.20 -2.21
N SER A 206 0.40 24.89 -3.50
CA SER A 206 1.07 23.75 -4.13
C SER A 206 1.93 24.17 -5.32
N LEU A 207 3.13 23.61 -5.44
CA LEU A 207 4.03 23.80 -6.57
C LEU A 207 4.49 22.45 -7.11
N GLY A 208 4.33 22.24 -8.42
CA GLY A 208 4.74 21.01 -9.10
C GLY A 208 6.10 21.14 -9.78
N PHE A 209 6.96 20.15 -9.57
CA PHE A 209 8.24 19.98 -10.25
C PHE A 209 8.21 18.72 -11.09
N VAL A 210 8.65 18.83 -12.34
CA VAL A 210 8.65 17.71 -13.28
C VAL A 210 10.03 17.61 -13.93
N HIS A 211 10.73 16.51 -13.66
CA HIS A 211 12.03 16.20 -14.25
C HIS A 211 11.85 15.19 -15.37
N ILE A 212 12.03 15.61 -16.62
CA ILE A 212 11.94 14.74 -17.80
C ILE A 212 13.34 14.46 -18.33
N PHE A 213 13.72 13.19 -18.39
CA PHE A 213 15.05 12.78 -18.84
C PHE A 213 14.99 12.35 -20.30
N GLN A 214 15.76 13.04 -21.15
CA GLN A 214 15.81 12.78 -22.61
C GLN A 214 16.54 11.48 -22.96
N ILE A 215 17.34 10.96 -22.03
CA ILE A 215 18.04 9.68 -22.15
C ILE A 215 17.51 8.70 -21.09
N GLN A 216 17.71 7.41 -21.32
CA GLN A 216 17.46 6.43 -20.26
C GLN A 216 18.44 6.67 -19.11
N ILE A 217 17.90 6.71 -17.91
CA ILE A 217 18.66 6.86 -16.67
C ILE A 217 18.30 5.73 -15.71
N ALA A 218 19.21 5.43 -14.78
CA ALA A 218 18.90 4.54 -13.68
C ALA A 218 17.87 5.21 -12.76
N GLN A 219 16.81 4.50 -12.42
CA GLN A 219 15.87 4.90 -11.36
C GLN A 219 16.39 4.34 -10.03
N ASP A 220 17.52 4.87 -9.60
CA ASP A 220 18.22 4.44 -8.38
C ASP A 220 18.17 5.53 -7.30
N SER A 221 18.75 5.21 -6.15
CA SER A 221 18.80 6.08 -4.98
C SER A 221 19.59 7.36 -5.22
N LEU A 222 20.69 7.27 -5.97
CA LEU A 222 21.54 8.41 -6.30
C LEU A 222 20.82 9.41 -7.18
N THR A 223 20.17 8.93 -8.25
CA THR A 223 19.42 9.77 -9.17
C THR A 223 18.22 10.41 -8.49
N THR A 224 17.51 9.64 -7.68
CA THR A 224 16.36 10.13 -6.89
C THR A 224 16.79 11.20 -5.89
N ALA A 225 17.92 11.00 -5.19
CA ALA A 225 18.47 12.01 -4.28
C ALA A 225 18.85 13.30 -5.03
N ALA A 226 19.47 13.20 -6.20
CA ALA A 226 19.84 14.36 -7.01
C ALA A 226 18.61 15.18 -7.42
N ILE A 227 17.53 14.50 -7.83
CA ILE A 227 16.25 15.16 -8.17
C ILE A 227 15.68 15.90 -6.96
N ILE A 228 15.61 15.25 -5.80
CA ILE A 228 15.03 15.88 -4.61
C ILE A 228 15.89 17.07 -4.14
N ILE A 229 17.23 16.97 -4.24
CA ILE A 229 18.14 18.09 -3.94
C ILE A 229 17.88 19.27 -4.88
N ASP A 230 17.71 19.01 -6.19
CA ASP A 230 17.36 20.05 -7.16
C ASP A 230 16.04 20.73 -6.80
N VAL A 231 15.00 19.96 -6.48
CA VAL A 231 13.70 20.50 -6.01
C VAL A 231 13.87 21.38 -4.77
N ILE A 232 14.61 20.90 -3.75
CA ILE A 232 14.87 21.67 -2.52
C ILE A 232 15.58 22.99 -2.84
N ASN A 233 16.63 22.95 -3.66
CA ASN A 233 17.38 24.14 -4.05
C ASN A 233 16.51 25.15 -4.81
N CYS A 234 15.66 24.67 -5.74
CA CYS A 234 14.71 25.52 -6.44
C CYS A 234 13.74 26.20 -5.47
N ILE A 235 13.16 25.44 -4.53
CA ILE A 235 12.24 25.99 -3.53
C ILE A 235 12.93 27.03 -2.65
N GLN A 236 14.14 26.73 -2.16
CA GLN A 236 14.91 27.67 -1.34
C GLN A 236 15.27 28.95 -2.09
N THR A 237 15.57 28.84 -3.39
CA THR A 237 15.83 30.01 -4.26
C THR A 237 14.58 30.88 -4.41
N MET A 238 13.40 30.27 -4.50
CA MET A 238 12.13 30.99 -4.70
C MET A 238 11.52 31.55 -3.42
N LYS A 239 11.75 30.90 -2.27
CA LYS A 239 10.99 31.14 -1.03
C LYS A 239 11.87 31.42 0.21
N GLY A 240 13.20 31.33 0.11
CA GLY A 240 14.14 31.56 1.22
C GLY A 240 14.84 30.28 1.70
N SER A 241 16.01 30.43 2.34
CA SER A 241 16.87 29.31 2.73
C SER A 241 16.44 28.57 4.01
N ASP A 242 15.68 29.22 4.88
CA ASP A 242 15.36 28.72 6.22
C ASP A 242 14.07 27.87 6.22
N LEU A 243 14.05 26.84 5.37
CA LEU A 243 12.91 25.93 5.23
C LEU A 243 13.24 24.52 5.71
N SER A 244 12.29 23.90 6.39
CA SER A 244 12.30 22.48 6.78
C SER A 244 11.48 21.66 5.78
N PHE A 245 11.95 20.45 5.44
CA PHE A 245 11.33 19.62 4.42
C PHE A 245 10.89 18.27 4.96
N HIS A 246 9.65 17.91 4.69
CA HIS A 246 9.08 16.59 4.93
C HIS A 246 8.93 15.88 3.58
N LEU A 247 9.40 14.63 3.46
CA LEU A 247 9.30 13.87 2.21
C LEU A 247 8.34 12.69 2.37
N TRP A 248 7.47 12.52 1.38
CA TRP A 248 6.59 11.38 1.21
C TRP A 248 6.81 10.77 -0.18
N SER A 249 6.95 9.45 -0.22
CA SER A 249 7.02 8.68 -1.45
C SER A 249 6.29 7.34 -1.27
N ASP A 250 6.19 6.57 -2.36
CA ASP A 250 5.63 5.22 -2.38
C ASP A 250 6.51 4.16 -1.68
N ASN A 251 7.65 4.57 -1.10
CA ASN A 251 8.63 3.72 -0.44
C ASN A 251 9.34 2.74 -1.39
N ALA A 252 9.34 3.00 -2.71
CA ALA A 252 10.10 2.23 -3.68
C ALA A 252 11.60 2.23 -3.36
N GLY A 253 12.32 1.22 -3.87
CA GLY A 253 13.75 1.03 -3.60
C GLY A 253 14.61 2.24 -3.98
N CYS A 254 14.21 3.00 -5.00
CA CYS A 254 14.88 4.24 -5.42
C CYS A 254 14.76 5.39 -4.40
N TYR A 255 13.81 5.32 -3.45
CA TYR A 255 13.71 6.24 -2.33
C TYR A 255 14.40 5.71 -1.07
N LYS A 256 15.31 4.74 -1.20
CA LYS A 256 16.05 4.13 -0.07
C LYS A 256 17.53 3.99 -0.40
N SER A 257 18.37 4.04 0.63
CA SER A 257 19.80 3.76 0.50
C SER A 257 19.98 2.27 0.73
N SER A 258 20.63 1.60 -0.21
CA SER A 258 21.18 0.26 -0.02
C SER A 258 22.62 0.28 0.48
N GLU A 259 23.21 1.48 0.62
CA GLU A 259 24.50 1.72 1.29
C GLU A 259 24.30 2.06 2.76
#